data_AF-A0A1E3BAZ5-F1
#
_entry.id   AF-A0A1E3BAZ5-F1
#
_cell.length_a   1.000
_cell.length_b   1.000
_cell.length_c   1.000
_cell.angle_alpha   90.00
_cell.angle_beta   90.00
_cell.angle_gamma   90.00
#
_symmetry.space_group_name_H-M   'P 1'
#
loop_
_entity.id
_entity.type
_entity.pdbx_description
1 polymer ?
#
loop_
_entity_poly.entity_id
_entity_poly.type
_entity_poly.pdbx_seq_one_letter_code
_entity_poly.pdbx_strand_id
1 'polypeptide(L)'
;MFVRPLSANAKPSVLFRAECSSNTSFREGYLCARETIYEGPPSWQEFDEHLSWKRKPTRFLSFGTWKRAMQRRKNLESEGKRDIVVIAVWVKHLAGVYSAEEVASRLGYSDTGLDGRRKLWHHCDEYLIEGGIVADEYRVLAVFEGGGPERNVIFACPSYRIATTIPSGYFPGRRSYNALEDIENEIYSHTGVHDYMKRDELVKAITRMPIP
;
A
#
# COMPACT_ATOMS: atom_id res chain seq x y z
N MET A 1 9.46 25.64 -7.93
CA MET A 1 10.22 24.37 -7.73
C MET A 1 9.22 23.23 -7.79
N PHE A 2 9.38 22.25 -8.68
CA PHE A 2 8.45 21.11 -8.77
C PHE A 2 8.84 20.01 -7.79
N VAL A 3 7.85 19.32 -7.21
CA VAL A 3 8.10 18.07 -6.49
C VAL A 3 8.50 17.02 -7.51
N ARG A 4 9.61 16.32 -7.27
CA ARG A 4 10.07 15.24 -8.14
C ARG A 4 9.57 13.89 -7.61
N PRO A 5 9.08 12.99 -8.47
CA PRO A 5 8.78 11.64 -8.07
C PRO A 5 10.07 10.89 -7.68
N LEU A 6 9.91 9.83 -6.90
CA LEU A 6 11.00 8.99 -6.45
C LEU A 6 11.72 8.34 -7.65
N SER A 7 13.05 8.29 -7.57
CA SER A 7 13.88 7.55 -8.52
C SER A 7 13.62 6.04 -8.39
N ALA A 8 13.98 5.26 -9.42
CA ALA A 8 13.75 3.81 -9.41
C ALA A 8 14.37 3.11 -8.20
N ASN A 9 15.55 3.55 -7.75
CA ASN A 9 16.28 2.95 -6.63
C ASN A 9 15.77 3.39 -5.25
N ALA A 10 15.04 4.51 -5.18
CA ALA A 10 14.44 5.02 -3.94
C ALA A 10 13.03 4.46 -3.69
N LYS A 11 12.44 3.77 -4.69
CA LYS A 11 11.09 3.20 -4.60
C LYS A 11 11.13 1.80 -3.98
N PRO A 12 10.25 1.50 -3.01
CA PRO A 12 9.95 0.13 -2.63
C PRO A 12 9.45 -0.67 -3.85
N SER A 13 9.70 -1.99 -3.88
CA SER A 13 9.12 -2.84 -4.93
C SER A 13 7.60 -3.00 -4.76
N VAL A 14 7.16 -3.09 -3.50
CA VAL A 14 5.77 -3.35 -3.11
C VAL A 14 5.29 -2.29 -2.12
N LEU A 15 4.06 -1.81 -2.32
CA LEU A 15 3.35 -0.96 -1.39
C LEU A 15 1.99 -1.57 -1.02
N PHE A 16 1.43 -1.12 0.10
CA PHE A 16 0.20 -1.65 0.66
C PHE A 16 -0.81 -0.54 0.91
N ARG A 17 -2.08 -0.88 0.80
CA ARG A 17 -3.20 0.00 1.17
C ARG A 17 -4.25 -0.80 1.91
N ALA A 18 -4.68 -0.31 3.07
CA ALA A 18 -5.80 -0.89 3.81
C ALA A 18 -7.02 0.02 3.67
N GLU A 19 -8.15 -0.54 3.24
CA GLU A 19 -9.42 0.16 3.10
C GLU A 19 -10.62 -0.77 3.27
N CYS A 20 -11.84 -0.22 3.23
CA CYS A 20 -13.04 -1.04 3.19
C CYS A 20 -13.32 -1.46 1.73
N SER A 21 -13.74 -2.70 1.49
CA SER A 21 -14.10 -3.20 0.16
C SER A 21 -15.25 -2.41 -0.49
N SER A 22 -16.12 -1.85 0.35
CA SER A 22 -17.19 -0.92 -0.06
C SER A 22 -16.69 0.46 -0.51
N ASN A 23 -15.40 0.77 -0.31
CA ASN A 23 -14.82 2.04 -0.73
C ASN A 23 -14.73 2.10 -2.25
N THR A 24 -15.07 3.24 -2.84
CA THR A 24 -15.18 3.39 -4.30
C THR A 24 -13.84 3.43 -5.02
N SER A 25 -12.72 3.55 -4.30
CA SER A 25 -11.38 3.57 -4.91
C SER A 25 -10.97 2.22 -5.45
N PHE A 26 -11.44 1.10 -4.88
CA PHE A 26 -11.14 -0.24 -5.38
C PHE A 26 -12.35 -0.84 -6.10
N ARG A 27 -12.25 -0.98 -7.43
CA ARG A 27 -13.31 -1.59 -8.27
C ARG A 27 -12.69 -2.35 -9.42
N GLU A 28 -13.05 -3.62 -9.59
CA GLU A 28 -12.64 -4.43 -10.75
C GLU A 28 -11.12 -4.40 -11.02
N GLY A 29 -10.30 -4.36 -9.97
CA GLY A 29 -8.83 -4.28 -10.07
C GLY A 29 -8.25 -2.87 -10.20
N TYR A 30 -9.09 -1.84 -10.41
CA TYR A 30 -8.66 -0.44 -10.41
C TYR A 30 -8.50 0.09 -8.99
N LEU A 31 -7.45 0.88 -8.76
CA LEU A 31 -7.28 1.71 -7.58
C LEU A 31 -7.14 3.16 -7.99
N CYS A 32 -8.25 3.88 -8.08
CA CYS A 32 -8.24 5.24 -8.63
C CYS A 32 -8.15 6.31 -7.53
N ALA A 33 -7.37 7.36 -7.81
CA ALA A 33 -7.51 8.61 -7.09
C ALA A 33 -8.90 9.22 -7.31
N ARG A 34 -9.31 10.15 -6.44
CA ARG A 34 -10.64 10.80 -6.54
C ARG A 34 -10.74 11.76 -7.72
N GLU A 35 -9.61 12.19 -8.26
CA GLU A 35 -9.50 13.04 -9.44
C GLU A 35 -8.57 12.37 -10.45
N THR A 36 -9.10 12.06 -11.62
CA THR A 36 -8.38 11.31 -12.67
C THR A 36 -8.20 12.11 -13.96
N ILE A 37 -8.83 13.27 -14.07
CA ILE A 37 -8.70 14.19 -15.20
C ILE A 37 -7.98 15.43 -14.70
N TYR A 38 -6.75 15.63 -15.16
CA TYR A 38 -5.92 16.76 -14.76
C TYR A 38 -4.90 17.09 -15.85
N GLU A 39 -4.46 18.35 -15.90
CA GLU A 39 -3.43 18.83 -16.81
C GLU A 39 -2.18 19.26 -16.04
N GLY A 40 -1.01 18.98 -16.63
CA GLY A 40 0.28 19.38 -16.08
C GLY A 40 0.72 18.62 -14.82
N PRO A 41 1.91 18.93 -14.30
CA PRO A 41 2.45 18.28 -13.10
C PRO A 41 1.68 18.71 -11.83
N PRO A 42 1.70 17.90 -10.77
CA PRO A 42 1.02 18.26 -9.53
C PRO A 42 1.59 19.52 -8.87
N SER A 43 0.70 20.37 -8.38
CA SER A 43 1.01 21.58 -7.64
C SER A 43 1.28 21.30 -6.15
N TRP A 44 2.03 22.20 -5.50
CA TRP A 44 2.21 22.14 -4.03
C TRP A 44 0.90 22.22 -3.27
N GLN A 45 -0.10 22.93 -3.81
CA GLN A 45 -1.40 23.04 -3.19
C GLN A 45 -2.14 21.69 -3.20
N GLU A 46 -2.11 20.95 -4.29
CA GLU A 46 -2.73 19.61 -4.34
C GLU A 46 -2.07 18.65 -3.34
N PHE A 47 -0.75 18.71 -3.19
CA PHE A 47 -0.05 17.94 -2.16
C PHE A 47 -0.49 18.34 -0.75
N ASP A 48 -0.55 19.63 -0.43
CA ASP A 48 -1.02 20.10 0.87
C ASP A 48 -2.48 19.70 1.12
N GLU A 49 -3.34 19.82 0.11
CA GLU A 49 -4.75 19.44 0.22
C GLU A 49 -4.93 17.95 0.51
N HIS A 50 -4.12 17.10 -0.15
CA HIS A 50 -4.10 15.67 0.10
C HIS A 50 -3.56 15.34 1.51
N LEU A 51 -2.36 15.84 1.83
CA LEU A 51 -1.63 15.49 3.05
C LEU A 51 -2.29 16.05 4.32
N SER A 52 -2.91 17.23 4.25
CA SER A 52 -3.68 17.80 5.38
C SER A 52 -5.09 17.20 5.52
N TRP A 53 -5.42 16.16 4.74
CA TRP A 53 -6.72 15.50 4.71
C TRP A 53 -7.90 16.45 4.51
N LYS A 54 -7.70 17.51 3.71
CA LYS A 54 -8.82 18.36 3.30
C LYS A 54 -9.78 17.49 2.49
N ARG A 55 -11.08 17.73 2.65
CA ARG A 55 -12.14 17.02 1.90
C ARG A 55 -12.24 17.53 0.46
N LYS A 56 -11.11 17.61 -0.23
CA LYS A 56 -11.02 17.94 -1.65
C LYS A 56 -10.55 16.71 -2.41
N PRO A 57 -11.18 16.39 -3.55
CA PRO A 57 -10.60 15.46 -4.51
C PRO A 57 -9.19 15.92 -4.86
N THR A 58 -8.28 14.96 -5.00
CA THR A 58 -6.91 15.19 -5.45
C THR A 58 -6.53 14.01 -6.33
N ARG A 59 -5.54 14.22 -7.19
CA ARG A 59 -5.01 13.18 -8.10
C ARG A 59 -4.19 12.08 -7.44
N PHE A 60 -4.03 12.13 -6.11
CA PHE A 60 -3.18 11.18 -5.40
C PHE A 60 -4.01 10.10 -4.70
N LEU A 61 -3.42 8.91 -4.64
CA LEU A 61 -3.86 7.81 -3.80
C LEU A 61 -2.75 7.43 -2.82
N SER A 62 -3.06 7.43 -1.52
CA SER A 62 -2.10 7.03 -0.47
C SER A 62 -1.90 5.52 -0.41
N PHE A 63 -0.64 5.13 -0.33
CA PHE A 63 -0.17 3.80 0.00
C PHE A 63 0.88 3.89 1.13
N GLY A 64 1.27 2.76 1.67
CA GLY A 64 2.30 2.70 2.70
C GLY A 64 3.05 1.39 2.74
N THR A 65 4.02 1.31 3.63
CA THR A 65 4.66 0.03 3.96
C THR A 65 3.67 -0.91 4.68
N TRP A 66 4.05 -2.19 4.81
CA TRP A 66 3.26 -3.17 5.57
C TRP A 66 2.81 -2.65 6.95
N LYS A 67 3.72 -2.06 7.74
CA LYS A 67 3.35 -1.57 9.08
C LYS A 67 2.33 -0.43 9.02
N ARG A 68 2.44 0.48 8.05
CA ARG A 68 1.48 1.58 7.88
C ARG A 68 0.11 1.03 7.50
N ALA A 69 0.06 0.08 6.58
CA ALA A 69 -1.19 -0.58 6.20
C ALA A 69 -1.81 -1.35 7.38
N MET A 70 -1.01 -2.05 8.18
CA MET A 70 -1.49 -2.73 9.40
C MET A 70 -1.99 -1.75 10.46
N GLN A 71 -1.34 -0.60 10.64
CA GLN A 71 -1.85 0.45 11.52
C GLN A 71 -3.19 1.00 11.02
N ARG A 72 -3.31 1.26 9.72
CA ARG A 72 -4.58 1.73 9.13
C ARG A 72 -5.68 0.68 9.28
N ARG A 73 -5.36 -0.61 9.09
CA ARG A 73 -6.27 -1.73 9.34
C ARG A 73 -6.79 -1.73 10.78
N LYS A 74 -5.92 -1.62 11.78
CA LYS A 74 -6.31 -1.53 13.21
C LYS A 74 -7.21 -0.33 13.48
N ASN A 75 -6.93 0.81 12.87
CA ASN A 75 -7.80 1.99 12.99
C ASN A 75 -9.20 1.71 12.39
N LEU A 76 -9.28 1.09 11.21
CA LEU A 76 -10.56 0.71 10.59
C LEU A 76 -11.35 -0.28 11.46
N GLU A 77 -10.68 -1.26 12.08
CA GLU A 77 -11.30 -2.18 13.03
C GLU A 77 -11.86 -1.44 14.25
N SER A 78 -11.10 -0.47 14.80
CA SER A 78 -11.56 0.36 15.92
C SER A 78 -12.73 1.29 15.55
N GLU A 79 -12.84 1.67 14.28
CA GLU A 79 -13.98 2.39 13.71
C GLU A 79 -15.21 1.47 13.45
N GLY A 80 -15.11 0.17 13.77
CA GLY A 80 -16.18 -0.80 13.59
C GLY A 80 -16.39 -1.27 12.15
N LYS A 81 -15.43 -1.04 11.25
CA LYS A 81 -15.48 -1.52 9.87
C LYS A 81 -15.27 -3.03 9.82
N ARG A 82 -16.07 -3.72 8.99
CA ARG A 82 -16.09 -5.19 8.93
C ARG A 82 -15.56 -5.76 7.63
N ASP A 83 -15.63 -4.98 6.55
CA ASP A 83 -15.27 -5.37 5.19
C ASP A 83 -13.87 -4.84 4.81
N ILE A 84 -12.92 -4.95 5.73
CA ILE A 84 -11.57 -4.40 5.54
C ILE A 84 -10.80 -5.31 4.59
N VAL A 85 -10.12 -4.72 3.61
CA VAL A 85 -9.18 -5.37 2.71
C VAL A 85 -7.81 -4.72 2.82
N VAL A 86 -6.77 -5.48 2.55
CA VAL A 86 -5.41 -4.97 2.40
C VAL A 86 -4.88 -5.40 1.06
N ILE A 87 -4.55 -4.41 0.24
CA ILE A 87 -4.17 -4.58 -1.15
C ILE A 87 -2.68 -4.34 -1.26
N ALA A 88 -1.96 -5.30 -1.85
CA ALA A 88 -0.54 -5.21 -2.15
C ALA A 88 -0.36 -4.89 -3.65
N VAL A 89 0.47 -3.90 -3.96
CA VAL A 89 0.70 -3.43 -5.33
C VAL A 89 2.18 -3.40 -5.67
N TRP A 90 2.50 -3.79 -6.90
CA TRP A 90 3.83 -3.74 -7.49
C TRP A 90 4.11 -2.35 -8.07
N VAL A 91 4.99 -1.61 -7.42
CA VAL A 91 5.30 -0.21 -7.78
C VAL A 91 6.71 -0.04 -8.35
N LYS A 92 7.45 -1.15 -8.51
CA LYS A 92 8.71 -1.11 -9.26
C LYS A 92 8.43 -0.63 -10.68
N HIS A 93 9.24 0.33 -11.13
CA HIS A 93 9.10 1.02 -12.42
C HIS A 93 7.79 1.82 -12.61
N LEU A 94 6.96 1.98 -11.58
CA LEU A 94 5.80 2.86 -11.65
C LEU A 94 6.23 4.33 -11.62
N ALA A 95 5.70 5.14 -12.53
CA ALA A 95 5.90 6.59 -12.56
C ALA A 95 4.97 7.29 -11.55
N GLY A 96 5.21 8.58 -11.26
CA GLY A 96 4.29 9.36 -10.42
C GLY A 96 4.16 8.87 -8.96
N VAL A 97 5.20 8.23 -8.42
CA VAL A 97 5.24 7.83 -7.00
C VAL A 97 6.08 8.83 -6.22
N TYR A 98 5.54 9.38 -5.14
CA TYR A 98 6.16 10.42 -4.32
C TYR A 98 6.27 9.96 -2.86
N SER A 99 7.34 10.35 -2.17
CA SER A 99 7.44 10.21 -0.71
C SER A 99 6.57 11.28 -0.05
N ALA A 100 5.53 10.88 0.68
CA ALA A 100 4.65 11.83 1.36
C ALA A 100 5.39 12.60 2.46
N GLU A 101 6.32 11.94 3.15
CA GLU A 101 7.16 12.55 4.19
C GLU A 101 8.08 13.63 3.61
N GLU A 102 8.75 13.36 2.48
CA GLU A 102 9.62 14.35 1.82
C GLU A 102 8.81 15.57 1.36
N VAL A 103 7.61 15.34 0.81
CA VAL A 103 6.71 16.42 0.38
C VAL A 103 6.20 17.22 1.58
N ALA A 104 5.73 16.54 2.64
CA ALA A 104 5.25 17.17 3.86
C ALA A 104 6.34 18.03 4.52
N SER A 105 7.57 17.52 4.59
CA SER A 105 8.73 18.25 5.10
C SER A 105 8.97 19.55 4.32
N ARG A 106 8.93 19.49 2.98
CA ARG A 106 9.09 20.68 2.13
C ARG A 106 7.92 21.67 2.20
N LEU A 107 6.72 21.19 2.53
CA LEU A 107 5.55 22.02 2.84
C LEU A 107 5.62 22.67 4.24
N GLY A 108 6.66 22.35 5.03
CA GLY A 108 6.85 22.89 6.38
C GLY A 108 6.01 22.20 7.45
N TYR A 109 5.57 20.96 7.23
CA TYR A 109 4.89 20.18 8.26
C TYR A 109 5.85 19.93 9.42
N SER A 110 5.35 20.03 10.65
CA SER A 110 6.17 19.94 11.85
C SER A 110 5.42 19.27 12.98
N ASP A 111 6.10 18.36 13.66
CA ASP A 111 5.55 17.63 14.80
C ASP A 111 5.32 18.54 16.02
N THR A 112 6.05 19.66 16.11
CA THR A 112 5.91 20.66 17.17
C THR A 112 4.89 21.75 16.85
N GLY A 113 4.37 21.81 15.62
CA GLY A 113 3.41 22.84 15.20
C GLY A 113 2.06 22.79 15.93
N LEU A 114 1.26 23.85 15.85
CA LEU A 114 -0.08 23.87 16.46
C LEU A 114 -1.15 23.19 15.58
N ASP A 115 -0.92 23.11 14.26
CA ASP A 115 -1.85 22.45 13.35
C ASP A 115 -1.75 20.93 13.49
N GLY A 116 -2.76 20.33 14.12
CA GLY A 116 -2.86 18.89 14.33
C GLY A 116 -2.96 18.07 13.04
N ARG A 117 -3.29 18.67 11.88
CA ARG A 117 -3.33 17.95 10.59
C ARG A 117 -1.99 17.99 9.87
N ARG A 118 -1.18 19.01 10.11
CA ARG A 118 0.13 19.23 9.45
C ARG A 118 1.29 18.72 10.30
N LYS A 119 1.21 17.46 10.69
CA LYS A 119 2.25 16.75 11.43
C LYS A 119 3.08 15.90 10.48
N LEU A 120 4.40 15.91 10.65
CA LEU A 120 5.30 15.14 9.79
C LEU A 120 5.16 13.64 10.06
N TRP A 121 5.03 13.26 11.34
CA TRP A 121 4.87 11.86 11.76
C TRP A 121 3.64 11.16 11.15
N HIS A 122 2.63 11.92 10.71
CA HIS A 122 1.48 11.36 9.98
C HIS A 122 1.87 10.73 8.65
N HIS A 123 2.96 11.15 8.03
CA HIS A 123 3.34 10.79 6.66
C HIS A 123 4.59 9.89 6.58
N CYS A 124 5.15 9.50 7.72
CA CYS A 124 6.19 8.47 7.75
C CYS A 124 5.67 7.17 7.13
N ASP A 125 6.51 6.52 6.33
CA ASP A 125 6.19 5.31 5.56
C ASP A 125 4.99 5.46 4.59
N GLU A 126 4.59 6.69 4.24
CA GLU A 126 3.52 6.98 3.27
C GLU A 126 4.07 7.35 1.90
N TYR A 127 3.41 6.84 0.86
CA TYR A 127 3.74 7.07 -0.54
C TYR A 127 2.48 7.51 -1.27
N LEU A 128 2.60 8.54 -2.10
CA LEU A 128 1.52 9.03 -2.95
C LEU A 128 1.72 8.50 -4.36
N ILE A 129 0.70 7.86 -4.92
CA ILE A 129 0.69 7.46 -6.32
C ILE A 129 -0.27 8.38 -7.07
N GLU A 130 0.25 9.08 -8.08
CA GLU A 130 -0.53 9.94 -8.98
C GLU A 130 -1.38 9.09 -9.93
N GLY A 131 -2.67 9.45 -10.07
CA GLY A 131 -3.67 8.69 -10.84
C GLY A 131 -4.14 7.40 -10.15
N GLY A 132 -3.24 6.71 -9.45
CA GLY A 132 -3.51 5.45 -8.76
C GLY A 132 -2.94 4.25 -9.52
N ILE A 133 -3.65 3.11 -9.52
CA ILE A 133 -3.27 1.87 -10.22
C ILE A 133 -4.36 1.51 -11.22
N VAL A 134 -3.98 1.37 -12.47
CA VAL A 134 -4.85 0.92 -13.56
C VAL A 134 -4.87 -0.61 -13.58
N ALA A 135 -6.04 -1.21 -13.80
CA ALA A 135 -6.23 -2.66 -13.69
C ALA A 135 -5.46 -3.46 -14.75
N ASP A 136 -5.35 -2.92 -15.97
CA ASP A 136 -4.69 -3.53 -17.12
C ASP A 136 -3.15 -3.57 -17.01
N GLU A 137 -2.57 -2.87 -16.04
CA GLU A 137 -1.14 -2.95 -15.73
C GLU A 137 -0.79 -4.17 -14.86
N TYR A 138 -1.79 -4.94 -14.39
CA TYR A 138 -1.60 -6.15 -13.57
C TYR A 138 -0.66 -5.94 -12.37
N ARG A 139 -0.75 -4.75 -11.75
CA ARG A 139 0.11 -4.36 -10.62
C ARG A 139 -0.42 -4.79 -9.27
N VAL A 140 -1.70 -5.11 -9.16
CA VAL A 140 -2.26 -5.68 -7.94
C VAL A 140 -1.69 -7.09 -7.79
N LEU A 141 -0.88 -7.29 -6.74
CA LEU A 141 -0.28 -8.58 -6.45
C LEU A 141 -1.21 -9.45 -5.62
N ALA A 142 -1.90 -8.84 -4.65
CA ALA A 142 -2.76 -9.58 -3.75
C ALA A 142 -3.80 -8.66 -3.12
N VAL A 143 -4.99 -9.22 -2.88
CA VAL A 143 -6.05 -8.55 -2.12
C VAL A 143 -6.45 -9.47 -0.99
N PHE A 144 -6.01 -9.12 0.22
CA PHE A 144 -6.24 -9.94 1.38
C PHE A 144 -7.42 -9.43 2.19
N GLU A 145 -8.24 -10.32 2.75
CA GLU A 145 -9.22 -9.90 3.76
C GLU A 145 -8.48 -9.43 5.02
N GLY A 146 -8.65 -8.17 5.39
CA GLY A 146 -7.95 -7.55 6.51
C GLY A 146 -8.52 -7.88 7.89
N GLY A 147 -9.54 -8.74 7.99
CA GLY A 147 -10.22 -9.03 9.24
C GLY A 147 -9.48 -10.01 10.16
N GLY A 148 -9.83 -9.94 11.46
CA GLY A 148 -9.50 -10.94 12.46
C GLY A 148 -8.12 -10.77 13.12
N PRO A 149 -7.84 -11.54 14.18
CA PRO A 149 -6.59 -11.41 14.94
C PRO A 149 -5.36 -11.72 14.08
N GLU A 150 -4.21 -11.23 14.51
CA GLU A 150 -2.94 -11.63 13.94
C GLU A 150 -2.66 -13.12 14.26
N ARG A 151 -2.16 -13.86 13.28
CA ARG A 151 -1.72 -15.25 13.42
C ARG A 151 -0.30 -15.42 12.95
N ASN A 152 0.43 -16.34 13.57
CA ASN A 152 1.76 -16.73 13.10
C ASN A 152 1.65 -17.54 11.81
N VAL A 153 2.49 -17.21 10.85
CA VAL A 153 2.68 -17.95 9.60
C VAL A 153 4.15 -18.14 9.33
N ILE A 154 4.47 -19.19 8.58
CA ILE A 154 5.82 -19.46 8.11
C ILE A 154 5.77 -19.46 6.58
N PHE A 155 6.51 -18.53 5.96
CA PHE A 155 6.81 -18.58 4.54
C PHE A 155 8.06 -19.43 4.35
N ALA A 156 7.93 -20.55 3.64
CA ALA A 156 9.01 -21.51 3.45
C ALA A 156 9.12 -21.98 2.01
N CYS A 157 10.33 -21.97 1.49
CA CYS A 157 10.76 -22.65 0.27
C CYS A 157 12.16 -23.25 0.51
N PRO A 158 12.75 -23.98 -0.44
CA PRO A 158 14.11 -24.51 -0.28
C PRO A 158 15.17 -23.44 0.05
N SER A 159 14.96 -22.18 -0.38
CA SER A 159 15.94 -21.09 -0.21
C SER A 159 15.80 -20.32 1.10
N TYR A 160 14.61 -20.27 1.71
CA TYR A 160 14.41 -19.54 2.97
C TYR A 160 13.24 -20.09 3.79
N ARG A 161 13.28 -19.78 5.09
CA ARG A 161 12.18 -20.02 6.03
C ARG A 161 12.03 -18.82 6.96
N ILE A 162 10.94 -18.09 6.82
CA ILE A 162 10.69 -16.84 7.55
C ILE A 162 9.36 -16.92 8.29
N ALA A 163 9.39 -16.69 9.60
CA ALA A 163 8.20 -16.61 10.43
C ALA A 163 7.77 -15.14 10.61
N THR A 164 6.46 -14.87 10.53
CA THR A 164 5.88 -13.54 10.77
C THR A 164 4.44 -13.65 11.24
N THR A 165 3.83 -12.53 11.63
CA THR A 165 2.40 -12.43 11.83
C THR A 165 1.69 -11.82 10.62
N ILE A 166 0.53 -12.37 10.27
CA ILE A 166 -0.40 -11.79 9.29
C ILE A 166 -1.84 -11.85 9.83
N PRO A 167 -2.77 -11.06 9.31
CA PRO A 167 -4.18 -11.16 9.67
C PRO A 167 -4.75 -12.55 9.39
N SER A 168 -5.56 -13.10 10.30
CA SER A 168 -6.16 -14.42 10.10
C SER A 168 -7.08 -14.49 8.89
N GLY A 169 -7.67 -13.36 8.48
CA GLY A 169 -8.52 -13.24 7.30
C GLY A 169 -7.78 -13.34 5.97
N TYR A 170 -6.44 -13.19 5.91
CA TYR A 170 -5.73 -13.07 4.62
C TYR A 170 -5.95 -14.24 3.64
N PHE A 171 -6.21 -15.44 4.16
CA PHE A 171 -6.42 -16.65 3.38
C PHE A 171 -7.59 -17.44 3.98
N PRO A 172 -8.83 -16.95 3.83
CA PRO A 172 -10.00 -17.58 4.44
C PRO A 172 -10.27 -18.89 3.70
N GLY A 173 -10.35 -20.01 4.42
CA GLY A 173 -10.58 -21.34 3.83
C GLY A 173 -9.40 -21.93 3.04
N ARG A 174 -8.47 -21.12 2.54
CA ARG A 174 -7.20 -21.54 1.91
C ARG A 174 -6.12 -21.73 2.96
N ARG A 175 -6.37 -22.59 3.94
CA ARG A 175 -5.37 -22.99 4.93
C ARG A 175 -4.55 -24.14 4.37
N SER A 176 -3.82 -23.90 3.28
CA SER A 176 -2.79 -24.87 2.90
C SER A 176 -1.78 -24.96 4.05
N TYR A 177 -1.04 -26.06 4.14
CA TYR A 177 0.08 -26.15 5.09
C TYR A 177 1.21 -25.17 4.73
N ASN A 178 1.11 -24.41 3.63
CA ASN A 178 2.14 -23.54 3.09
C ASN A 178 1.61 -22.14 2.74
N ALA A 179 1.79 -21.18 3.65
CA ALA A 179 1.39 -19.79 3.42
C ALA A 179 2.07 -19.14 2.19
N LEU A 180 3.20 -19.70 1.72
CA LEU A 180 3.86 -19.23 0.51
C LEU A 180 3.08 -19.62 -0.76
N GLU A 181 2.54 -20.83 -0.79
CA GLU A 181 1.68 -21.31 -1.88
C GLU A 181 0.37 -20.49 -1.93
N ASP A 182 -0.18 -20.12 -0.77
CA ASP A 182 -1.36 -19.25 -0.72
C ASP A 182 -1.08 -17.87 -1.35
N ILE A 183 0.10 -17.29 -1.10
CA ILE A 183 0.54 -16.05 -1.76
C ILE A 183 0.72 -16.25 -3.27
N GLU A 184 1.34 -17.35 -3.69
CA GLU A 184 1.55 -17.64 -5.12
C GLU A 184 0.24 -17.75 -5.89
N ASN A 185 -0.72 -18.48 -5.32
CA ASN A 185 -2.05 -18.63 -5.91
C ASN A 185 -2.81 -17.30 -5.97
N GLU A 186 -2.66 -16.46 -4.94
CA GLU A 186 -3.24 -15.12 -4.93
C GLU A 186 -2.61 -14.23 -6.02
N ILE A 187 -1.28 -14.18 -6.12
CA ILE A 187 -0.58 -13.46 -7.19
C ILE A 187 -1.00 -13.95 -8.57
N TYR A 188 -1.06 -15.27 -8.77
CA TYR A 188 -1.48 -15.85 -10.03
C TYR A 188 -2.91 -15.44 -10.40
N SER A 189 -3.83 -15.39 -9.41
CA SER A 189 -5.22 -15.00 -9.65
C SER A 189 -5.40 -13.56 -10.14
N HIS A 190 -4.50 -12.64 -9.76
CA HIS A 190 -4.54 -11.24 -10.18
C HIS A 190 -3.68 -10.94 -11.42
N THR A 191 -2.59 -11.68 -11.62
CA THR A 191 -1.60 -11.38 -12.67
C THR A 191 -1.59 -12.39 -13.81
N GLY A 192 -2.20 -13.56 -13.64
CA GLY A 192 -2.17 -14.67 -14.59
C GLY A 192 -0.80 -15.35 -14.73
N VAL A 193 0.18 -14.99 -13.91
CA VAL A 193 1.57 -15.47 -14.03
C VAL A 193 2.12 -15.89 -12.67
N HIS A 194 2.76 -17.06 -12.62
CA HIS A 194 3.57 -17.46 -11.46
C HIS A 194 4.92 -16.72 -11.49
N ASP A 195 5.00 -15.62 -10.76
CA ASP A 195 6.19 -14.76 -10.67
C ASP A 195 6.82 -14.89 -9.28
N TYR A 196 7.83 -15.77 -9.16
CA TYR A 196 8.54 -16.02 -7.91
C TYR A 196 9.30 -14.79 -7.40
N MET A 197 9.74 -13.88 -8.28
CA MET A 197 10.38 -12.64 -7.87
C MET A 197 9.37 -11.72 -7.17
N LYS A 198 8.17 -11.55 -7.72
CA LYS A 198 7.10 -10.76 -7.07
C LYS A 198 6.64 -11.39 -5.76
N ARG A 199 6.54 -12.72 -5.71
CA ARG A 199 6.26 -13.48 -4.49
C ARG A 199 7.29 -13.17 -3.39
N ASP A 200 8.58 -13.30 -3.70
CA ASP A 200 9.65 -13.11 -2.74
C ASP A 200 9.73 -11.65 -2.30
N GLU A 201 9.60 -10.70 -3.21
CA GLU A 201 9.55 -9.27 -2.88
C GLU A 201 8.32 -8.90 -2.03
N LEU A 202 7.17 -9.56 -2.24
CA LEU A 202 6.00 -9.41 -1.38
C LEU A 202 6.25 -9.97 0.04
N VAL A 203 6.83 -11.16 0.15
CA VAL A 203 7.21 -11.76 1.45
C VAL A 203 8.21 -10.86 2.18
N LYS A 204 9.22 -10.33 1.48
CA LYS A 204 10.19 -9.37 2.00
C LYS A 204 9.51 -8.10 2.49
N ALA A 205 8.55 -7.57 1.74
CA ALA A 205 7.82 -6.36 2.12
C ALA A 205 6.91 -6.56 3.34
N ILE A 206 6.29 -7.74 3.48
CA ILE A 206 5.48 -8.13 4.65
C ILE A 206 6.36 -8.32 5.89
N THR A 207 7.43 -9.10 5.76
CA THR A 207 8.30 -9.51 6.88
C THR A 207 9.29 -8.44 7.30
N ARG A 208 9.56 -7.46 6.41
CA ARG A 208 10.59 -6.42 6.58
C ARG A 208 12.01 -6.98 6.75
N MET A 209 12.21 -8.24 6.38
CA MET A 209 13.48 -8.94 6.44
C MET A 209 14.05 -9.08 5.04
N PRO A 210 15.37 -8.87 4.82
CA PRO A 210 15.98 -9.23 3.56
C PRO A 210 15.85 -10.75 3.36
N ILE A 211 15.37 -11.15 2.17
CA ILE A 211 15.43 -12.54 1.72
C ILE A 211 16.81 -12.72 1.06
N PRO A 212 17.58 -13.75 1.42
CA PRO A 212 18.90 -14.02 0.84
C PRO A 212 18.85 -14.36 -0.64
#